data_AF-A0A8C3J595-F1
#
_entry.id   AF-A0A8C3J595-F1
#
_cell.length_a   1.000
_cell.length_b   1.000
_cell.length_c   1.000
_cell.angle_alpha   90.00
_cell.angle_beta   90.00
_cell.angle_gamma   90.00
#
_symmetry.space_group_name_H-M   'P 1'
#
loop_
_entity.id
_entity.type
_entity.pdbx_description
1 polymer ?
#
loop_
_entity_poly.entity_id
_entity_poly.type
_entity_poly.pdbx_seq_one_letter_code
_entity_poly.pdbx_strand_id
1 'polypeptide(L)'
;MPGPAVPPAAPSPRSPCHPAPPVTGLTRVGCPHRFLASKEQFHAYLREKEEKDGSCQSEPPAKRVKSEELGQDGENREDAGAVEKEPAERKRARGQNKSRPCMKPNHYEQSRLCPSVTQGCAEKCYFGPRCRFLHDVGEYMAVKPPDLGRSCVLFETFGKCIYGVTCRFAQAHLGDGYQNIINTELAKQWEGKLLVRNNLSKDLQHQLRKRKFSFKKADEYLRGLQGEDPKPDTLQSPSPTCGNLPFRRICKRFGADITCGEMAVCTNLLQGQSSEWALLKRHHSEDIFGVQLEGAFPNTMTKCAELLNQTIEVDFVDINVGCPIDLVYKKGGGCALMTRSNKFEQIVRGMNLMLDVPLTVKIRTGVQEKINVAHKIIPKIREWGASMVTLHGRSREQRYTRGADWDYIAECAKIASPMPLFGNGDILSYEDANRAMQMGVSGIMIARGALIKPWLFTEIKEQRHWDISSSERFYILKDFTNYGLEHWGSDTQGVEKTRKFLLEWLSFLCRYIPVGILEHLPQKINERPPYYMGRDYLETLMASQNVDDWIKISELLLGPVPTNFTFLPKHRANSYR
;
A
#
# COMPACT_ATOMS: atom_id res chain seq x y z
N MET A 1 43.37 45.78 41.20
CA MET A 1 42.55 44.87 42.03
C MET A 1 41.19 44.70 41.35
N PRO A 2 41.05 43.80 40.38
CA PRO A 2 39.75 43.40 39.84
C PRO A 2 39.19 42.24 40.67
N GLY A 3 37.92 42.35 41.09
CA GLY A 3 37.17 41.30 41.77
C GLY A 3 36.90 40.09 40.85
N PRO A 4 36.58 38.92 41.43
CA PRO A 4 36.72 37.64 40.76
C PRO A 4 35.59 37.35 39.77
N ALA A 5 35.96 36.63 38.72
CA ALA A 5 35.10 36.11 37.67
C ALA A 5 34.10 35.07 38.19
N VAL A 6 32.86 35.15 37.69
CA VAL A 6 31.82 34.14 37.84
C VAL A 6 32.11 32.97 36.89
N PRO A 7 32.22 31.71 37.36
CA PRO A 7 32.41 30.56 36.49
C PRO A 7 31.07 30.04 35.92
N PRO A 8 31.09 29.39 34.75
CA PRO A 8 29.89 28.86 34.10
C PRO A 8 29.34 27.63 34.82
N ALA A 9 28.01 27.51 34.83
CA ALA A 9 27.28 26.40 35.43
C ALA A 9 27.62 25.06 34.76
N ALA A 10 27.94 24.07 35.59
CA ALA A 10 28.24 22.70 35.19
C ALA A 10 26.96 21.94 34.77
N PRO A 11 27.01 21.09 33.72
CA PRO A 11 25.91 20.22 33.33
C PRO A 11 25.77 19.03 34.29
N SER A 12 24.52 18.71 34.66
CA SER A 12 24.15 17.56 35.49
C SER A 12 24.54 16.22 34.85
N PRO A 13 25.01 15.22 35.62
CA PRO A 13 25.49 13.96 35.07
C PRO A 13 24.34 13.08 34.56
N ARG A 14 24.41 12.71 33.28
CA ARG A 14 23.62 11.63 32.69
C ARG A 14 24.17 10.30 33.19
N SER A 15 23.28 9.41 33.62
CA SER A 15 23.57 8.02 33.97
C SER A 15 24.25 7.30 32.80
N PRO A 16 25.36 6.57 33.01
CA PRO A 16 25.98 5.78 31.95
C PRO A 16 25.13 4.53 31.68
N CYS A 17 24.50 4.47 30.51
CA CYS A 17 24.00 3.21 29.95
C CYS A 17 25.21 2.30 29.70
N HIS A 18 25.26 1.18 30.41
CA HIS A 18 26.29 0.15 30.24
C HIS A 18 26.36 -0.34 28.78
N PRO A 19 27.56 -0.59 28.23
CA PRO A 19 27.71 -1.28 26.96
C PRO A 19 27.25 -2.72 27.14
N ALA A 20 26.35 -3.18 26.26
CA ALA A 20 25.97 -4.59 26.19
C ALA A 20 27.20 -5.45 25.87
N PRO A 21 27.35 -6.64 26.49
CA PRO A 21 28.51 -7.48 26.26
C PRO A 21 28.51 -8.03 24.82
N PRO A 22 29.69 -8.33 24.24
CA PRO A 22 29.78 -8.95 22.93
C PRO A 22 29.15 -10.35 22.98
N VAL A 23 28.21 -10.61 22.07
CA VAL A 23 27.59 -11.94 21.92
C VAL A 23 28.58 -12.85 21.18
N THR A 24 29.51 -13.43 21.91
CA THR A 24 30.32 -14.57 21.46
C THR A 24 29.72 -15.85 22.05
N GLY A 25 29.15 -16.71 21.20
CA GLY A 25 28.69 -18.04 21.60
C GLY A 25 27.40 -18.49 20.91
N LEU A 26 27.47 -18.78 19.62
CA LEU A 26 26.44 -19.57 18.93
C LEU A 26 26.58 -21.04 19.39
N THR A 27 26.02 -21.37 20.55
CA THR A 27 25.66 -22.74 20.88
C THR A 27 24.28 -23.04 20.29
N ARG A 28 24.22 -23.99 19.35
CA ARG A 28 22.98 -24.60 18.85
C ARG A 28 22.09 -24.99 20.03
N VAL A 29 21.01 -24.24 20.27
CA VAL A 29 19.89 -24.71 21.08
C VAL A 29 18.92 -25.40 20.13
N GLY A 30 19.07 -26.71 19.98
CA GLY A 30 18.08 -27.55 19.33
C GLY A 30 16.80 -27.59 20.17
N CYS A 31 15.68 -27.19 19.61
CA CYS A 31 14.35 -27.50 20.13
C CYS A 31 13.57 -28.24 19.03
N PRO A 32 13.25 -29.55 19.18
CA PRO A 32 12.71 -30.37 18.08
C PRO A 32 11.24 -30.10 17.72
N HIS A 33 10.51 -29.23 18.42
CA HIS A 33 9.04 -29.13 18.35
C HIS A 33 8.48 -27.82 17.77
N ARG A 34 9.24 -27.03 17.00
CA ARG A 34 8.75 -25.77 16.41
C ARG A 34 8.22 -25.87 14.98
N PHE A 35 8.55 -26.93 14.26
CA PHE A 35 8.14 -27.11 12.87
C PHE A 35 6.92 -28.02 12.78
N LEU A 36 5.93 -27.61 12.00
CA LEU A 36 4.74 -28.40 11.74
C LEU A 36 4.90 -29.05 10.36
N ALA A 37 4.76 -30.38 10.34
CA ALA A 37 5.08 -31.17 9.16
C ALA A 37 4.04 -30.99 8.03
N SER A 38 2.82 -30.55 8.37
CA SER A 38 1.76 -30.31 7.39
C SER A 38 0.99 -29.02 7.63
N LYS A 39 0.39 -28.51 6.55
CA LYS A 39 -0.50 -27.35 6.58
C LYS A 39 -1.72 -27.60 7.47
N GLU A 40 -2.22 -28.83 7.47
CA GLU A 40 -3.38 -29.27 8.25
C GLU A 40 -3.07 -29.20 9.74
N GLN A 41 -1.89 -29.64 10.16
CA GLN A 41 -1.41 -29.53 11.55
C GLN A 41 -1.28 -28.07 12.00
N PHE A 42 -0.75 -27.20 11.12
CA PHE A 42 -0.66 -25.76 11.38
C PHE A 42 -2.03 -25.11 11.64
N HIS A 43 -3.01 -25.36 10.78
CA HIS A 43 -4.34 -24.80 11.00
C HIS A 43 -5.14 -25.53 12.09
N ALA A 44 -4.82 -26.79 12.41
CA ALA A 44 -5.41 -27.48 13.57
C ALA A 44 -5.00 -26.81 14.88
N TYR A 45 -3.71 -26.49 15.05
CA TYR A 45 -3.22 -25.75 16.21
C TYR A 45 -3.95 -24.41 16.42
N LEU A 46 -4.16 -23.65 15.33
CA LEU A 46 -4.89 -22.38 15.40
C LEU A 46 -6.36 -22.56 15.82
N ARG A 47 -7.03 -23.62 15.36
CA ARG A 47 -8.42 -23.95 15.76
C ARG A 47 -8.52 -24.42 17.21
N GLU A 48 -7.61 -25.28 17.66
CA GLU A 48 -7.62 -25.79 19.05
C GLU A 48 -7.42 -24.67 20.09
N LYS A 49 -6.61 -23.66 19.74
CA LYS A 49 -6.43 -22.49 20.60
C LYS A 49 -7.66 -21.59 20.63
N GLU A 50 -8.38 -21.46 19.51
CA GLU A 50 -9.68 -20.77 19.47
C GLU A 50 -10.71 -21.42 20.40
N GLU A 51 -10.80 -22.76 20.41
CA GLU A 51 -11.73 -23.48 21.28
C GLU A 51 -11.40 -23.30 22.77
N LYS A 52 -10.12 -23.15 23.12
CA LYS A 52 -9.67 -22.95 24.51
C LYS A 52 -9.91 -21.52 24.99
N ASP A 53 -9.60 -20.52 24.17
CA ASP A 53 -9.80 -19.10 24.51
C ASP A 53 -11.28 -18.66 24.38
N GLY A 54 -12.09 -19.39 23.59
CA GLY A 54 -13.53 -19.17 23.43
C GLY A 54 -14.43 -19.79 24.50
N SER A 55 -13.88 -20.45 25.53
CA SER A 55 -14.67 -21.18 26.54
C SER A 55 -15.25 -20.35 27.69
N CYS A 56 -15.29 -19.02 27.57
CA CYS A 56 -16.14 -18.18 28.40
C CYS A 56 -17.33 -17.66 27.58
N GLN A 57 -18.51 -18.18 27.94
CA GLN A 57 -19.88 -17.95 27.41
C GLN A 57 -20.33 -18.94 26.32
N SER A 58 -21.15 -19.89 26.77
CA SER A 58 -21.76 -20.98 26.01
C SER A 58 -23.06 -20.58 25.30
N GLU A 59 -23.25 -21.02 24.06
CA GLU A 59 -24.57 -21.36 23.47
C GLU A 59 -24.44 -22.53 22.45
N PRO A 60 -25.53 -23.30 22.18
CA PRO A 60 -25.48 -24.76 22.00
C PRO A 60 -25.33 -25.28 20.55
N PRO A 61 -25.10 -26.60 20.33
CA PRO A 61 -24.49 -27.12 19.10
C PRO A 61 -25.51 -27.48 18.01
N ALA A 62 -25.21 -27.11 16.76
CA ALA A 62 -25.93 -27.58 15.59
C ALA A 62 -25.33 -28.89 15.04
N LYS A 63 -26.22 -29.85 14.79
CA LYS A 63 -25.99 -31.28 14.50
C LYS A 63 -25.07 -31.57 13.31
N ARG A 64 -24.15 -32.53 13.50
CA ARG A 64 -23.48 -33.31 12.45
C ARG A 64 -24.48 -34.22 11.74
N VAL A 65 -24.38 -34.33 10.41
CA VAL A 65 -24.88 -35.50 9.66
C VAL A 65 -23.70 -36.20 9.02
N LYS A 66 -23.64 -37.52 9.28
CA LYS A 66 -22.65 -38.51 8.86
C LYS A 66 -22.78 -38.83 7.36
N SER A 67 -21.65 -39.20 6.80
CA SER A 67 -21.46 -39.96 5.56
C SER A 67 -21.42 -41.47 5.84
N GLU A 68 -21.99 -42.28 4.94
CA GLU A 68 -21.79 -43.73 4.74
C GLU A 68 -21.77 -43.93 3.20
N GLU A 69 -20.64 -44.36 2.59
CA GLU A 69 -20.25 -45.74 2.20
C GLU A 69 -21.26 -46.43 1.25
N LEU A 70 -20.96 -47.24 0.23
CA LEU A 70 -19.79 -47.83 -0.45
C LEU A 70 -20.37 -48.49 -1.74
N GLY A 71 -19.56 -48.75 -2.76
CA GLY A 71 -20.00 -49.58 -3.91
C GLY A 71 -18.94 -49.73 -4.99
N GLN A 72 -18.38 -50.94 -5.09
CA GLN A 72 -17.34 -51.40 -6.02
C GLN A 72 -17.90 -52.01 -7.33
N ASP A 73 -16.96 -52.20 -8.27
CA ASP A 73 -16.88 -53.24 -9.32
C ASP A 73 -17.25 -52.92 -10.78
N GLY A 74 -16.33 -53.32 -11.69
CA GLY A 74 -16.69 -53.90 -13.01
C GLY A 74 -15.96 -53.36 -14.24
N GLU A 75 -15.02 -54.15 -14.77
CA GLU A 75 -14.29 -53.98 -16.05
C GLU A 75 -15.16 -54.23 -17.31
N ASN A 76 -14.86 -53.59 -18.45
CA ASN A 76 -14.62 -54.25 -19.77
C ASN A 76 -14.29 -53.29 -20.95
N ARG A 77 -13.68 -53.89 -21.98
CA ARG A 77 -12.93 -53.36 -23.16
C ARG A 77 -13.76 -52.98 -24.40
N GLU A 78 -13.04 -52.34 -25.37
CA GLU A 78 -13.24 -52.27 -26.86
C GLU A 78 -14.39 -51.36 -27.36
N ASP A 79 -14.38 -50.64 -28.49
CA ASP A 79 -13.56 -50.51 -29.71
C ASP A 79 -13.79 -49.10 -30.36
N ALA A 80 -13.04 -48.80 -31.42
CA ALA A 80 -12.87 -47.55 -32.16
C ALA A 80 -14.12 -46.87 -32.78
N GLY A 81 -14.03 -45.55 -32.95
CA GLY A 81 -14.90 -44.75 -33.82
C GLY A 81 -14.34 -43.34 -34.05
N ALA A 82 -13.90 -43.07 -35.28
CA ALA A 82 -13.38 -41.78 -35.72
C ALA A 82 -14.48 -40.69 -35.71
N VAL A 83 -14.21 -39.54 -35.09
CA VAL A 83 -15.02 -38.31 -35.27
C VAL A 83 -14.10 -37.08 -35.33
N GLU A 84 -14.50 -36.17 -36.20
CA GLU A 84 -13.82 -35.03 -36.81
C GLU A 84 -13.16 -34.03 -35.82
N LYS A 85 -12.00 -33.48 -36.23
CA LYS A 85 -11.33 -32.38 -35.52
C LYS A 85 -12.10 -31.07 -35.71
N GLU A 86 -12.80 -30.63 -34.67
CA GLU A 86 -13.21 -29.23 -34.54
C GLU A 86 -11.99 -28.29 -34.30
N PRO A 87 -12.05 -27.02 -34.77
CA PRO A 87 -10.93 -26.12 -34.68
C PRO A 87 -10.67 -25.69 -33.24
N ALA A 88 -9.44 -25.89 -32.77
CA ALA A 88 -9.00 -25.53 -31.43
C ALA A 88 -9.34 -24.06 -31.11
N GLU A 89 -10.28 -23.86 -30.19
CA GLU A 89 -10.55 -22.56 -29.59
C GLU A 89 -9.25 -21.97 -29.06
N ARG A 90 -8.84 -20.82 -29.62
CA ARG A 90 -7.77 -19.99 -29.08
C ARG A 90 -8.14 -19.61 -27.65
N LYS A 91 -7.63 -20.36 -26.66
CA LYS A 91 -7.72 -20.03 -25.23
C LYS A 91 -7.20 -18.61 -25.03
N ARG A 92 -8.13 -17.66 -24.87
CA ARG A 92 -7.82 -16.26 -24.55
C ARG A 92 -6.93 -16.24 -23.31
N ALA A 93 -5.74 -15.64 -23.42
CA ALA A 93 -4.81 -15.48 -22.30
C ALA A 93 -5.54 -14.81 -21.13
N ARG A 94 -5.68 -15.58 -20.03
CA ARG A 94 -6.51 -15.26 -18.87
C ARG A 94 -5.80 -14.18 -18.03
N GLY A 95 -6.36 -12.97 -17.98
CA GLY A 95 -5.87 -11.90 -17.11
C GLY A 95 -6.17 -12.17 -15.63
N GLN A 96 -5.27 -11.76 -14.73
CA GLN A 96 -5.26 -12.12 -13.30
C GLN A 96 -6.44 -11.58 -12.44
N ASN A 97 -7.28 -10.67 -12.95
CA ASN A 97 -8.19 -9.88 -12.09
C ASN A 97 -9.68 -9.88 -12.51
N LYS A 98 -10.13 -10.77 -13.41
CA LYS A 98 -11.52 -10.74 -13.93
C LYS A 98 -12.57 -11.44 -13.06
N SER A 99 -12.17 -12.33 -12.16
CA SER A 99 -13.07 -13.11 -11.29
C SER A 99 -13.20 -12.53 -9.87
N ARG A 100 -12.78 -11.29 -9.64
CA ARG A 100 -12.98 -10.61 -8.35
C ARG A 100 -14.44 -10.17 -8.24
N PRO A 101 -15.20 -10.59 -7.21
CA PRO A 101 -16.53 -10.05 -6.97
C PRO A 101 -16.44 -8.54 -6.80
N CYS A 102 -17.37 -7.80 -7.42
CA CYS A 102 -17.53 -6.38 -7.12
C CYS A 102 -18.03 -6.26 -5.69
N MET A 103 -17.11 -6.06 -4.73
CA MET A 103 -17.42 -5.82 -3.33
C MET A 103 -17.96 -4.40 -3.15
N LYS A 104 -19.13 -4.13 -3.72
CA LYS A 104 -20.02 -3.11 -3.17
C LYS A 104 -20.92 -3.84 -2.19
N PRO A 105 -20.69 -3.73 -0.87
CA PRO A 105 -21.68 -4.22 0.08
C PRO A 105 -22.97 -3.41 -0.13
N ASN A 106 -23.94 -4.01 -0.84
CA ASN A 106 -25.26 -3.41 -1.11
C ASN A 106 -26.08 -3.19 0.18
N HIS A 107 -25.67 -3.77 1.30
CA HIS A 107 -26.39 -3.68 2.58
C HIS A 107 -26.28 -2.28 3.23
N TYR A 108 -25.31 -1.45 2.86
CA TYR A 108 -25.12 -0.12 3.47
C TYR A 108 -26.06 0.96 2.89
N GLU A 109 -26.72 0.71 1.75
CA GLU A 109 -27.46 1.76 1.03
C GLU A 109 -28.90 2.00 1.54
N GLN A 110 -29.50 1.05 2.25
CA GLN A 110 -30.94 1.10 2.57
C GLN A 110 -31.28 2.08 3.71
N SER A 111 -30.41 2.23 4.71
CA SER A 111 -30.70 3.02 5.94
C SER A 111 -29.64 4.09 6.20
N ARG A 112 -29.21 4.78 5.16
CA ARG A 112 -28.17 5.82 5.29
C ARG A 112 -28.78 7.15 5.72
N LEU A 113 -28.11 7.82 6.66
CA LEU A 113 -28.47 9.18 7.04
C LEU A 113 -28.22 10.16 5.89
N CYS A 114 -29.12 11.12 5.71
CA CYS A 114 -29.03 12.13 4.66
C CYS A 114 -27.75 12.97 4.83
N PRO A 115 -26.96 13.20 3.76
CA PRO A 115 -25.77 14.04 3.82
C PRO A 115 -26.06 15.45 4.35
N SER A 116 -27.23 16.02 4.05
CA SER A 116 -27.65 17.32 4.58
C SER A 116 -27.79 17.31 6.11
N VAL A 117 -28.25 16.20 6.69
CA VAL A 117 -28.32 16.04 8.15
C VAL A 117 -26.92 15.94 8.74
N THR A 118 -26.04 15.13 8.15
CA THR A 118 -24.63 15.02 8.61
C THR A 118 -23.85 16.33 8.53
N GLN A 119 -24.28 17.25 7.66
CA GLN A 119 -23.67 18.57 7.48
C GLN A 119 -24.35 19.67 8.31
N GLY A 120 -25.33 19.33 9.15
CA GLY A 120 -26.06 20.30 9.98
C GLY A 120 -27.02 21.20 9.19
N CYS A 121 -27.43 20.80 7.99
CA CYS A 121 -28.33 21.55 7.12
C CYS A 121 -29.58 20.73 6.73
N ALA A 122 -30.08 19.91 7.65
CA ALA A 122 -31.22 19.00 7.43
C ALA A 122 -32.44 19.68 6.80
N GLU A 123 -32.78 20.90 7.25
CA GLU A 123 -33.89 21.72 6.74
C GLU A 123 -33.74 22.13 5.27
N LYS A 124 -32.50 22.07 4.74
CA LYS A 124 -32.16 22.46 3.37
C LYS A 124 -31.92 21.25 2.46
N CYS A 125 -32.44 20.07 2.81
CA CYS A 125 -32.32 18.90 1.94
C CYS A 125 -32.93 19.18 0.56
N TYR A 126 -32.11 19.17 -0.48
CA TYR A 126 -32.53 19.47 -1.86
C TYR A 126 -33.67 18.59 -2.37
N PHE A 127 -33.74 17.34 -1.86
CA PHE A 127 -34.77 16.37 -2.26
C PHE A 127 -36.02 16.44 -1.37
N GLY A 128 -35.95 17.12 -0.23
CA GLY A 128 -37.05 17.26 0.73
C GLY A 128 -37.72 15.91 1.06
N PRO A 129 -39.06 15.84 1.04
CA PRO A 129 -39.82 14.62 1.31
C PRO A 129 -39.56 13.45 0.34
N ARG A 130 -38.96 13.70 -0.84
CA ARG A 130 -38.61 12.65 -1.82
C ARG A 130 -37.22 12.07 -1.58
N CYS A 131 -36.53 12.51 -0.53
CA CYS A 131 -35.20 12.02 -0.23
C CYS A 131 -35.26 10.56 0.22
N ARG A 132 -34.49 9.70 -0.43
CA ARG A 132 -34.39 8.27 -0.10
C ARG A 132 -33.63 7.96 1.20
N PHE A 133 -33.11 8.98 1.88
CA PHE A 133 -32.24 8.85 3.04
C PHE A 133 -32.96 9.27 4.32
N LEU A 134 -32.55 8.69 5.44
CA LEU A 134 -33.12 9.01 6.75
C LEU A 134 -32.81 10.46 7.13
N HIS A 135 -33.80 11.15 7.69
CA HIS A 135 -33.64 12.51 8.25
C HIS A 135 -33.67 12.52 9.77
N ASP A 136 -34.28 11.51 10.38
CA ASP A 136 -34.31 11.31 11.82
C ASP A 136 -33.03 10.60 12.30
N VAL A 137 -32.34 11.23 13.26
CA VAL A 137 -31.09 10.69 13.81
C VAL A 137 -31.37 9.51 14.76
N GLY A 138 -32.47 9.52 15.49
CA GLY A 138 -32.85 8.43 16.40
C GLY A 138 -33.19 7.15 15.64
N GLU A 139 -33.96 7.25 14.55
CA GLU A 139 -34.25 6.15 13.64
C GLU A 139 -32.96 5.58 13.03
N TYR A 140 -32.05 6.48 12.60
CA TYR A 140 -30.75 6.05 12.10
C TYR A 140 -29.94 5.32 13.18
N MET A 141 -29.89 5.82 14.41
CA MET A 141 -29.15 5.19 15.50
C MET A 141 -29.73 3.84 15.92
N ALA A 142 -31.04 3.63 15.76
CA ALA A 142 -31.69 2.35 16.01
C ALA A 142 -31.33 1.28 14.96
N VAL A 143 -31.13 1.69 13.70
CA VAL A 143 -30.76 0.77 12.60
C VAL A 143 -29.25 0.64 12.41
N LYS A 144 -28.48 1.63 12.87
CA LYS A 144 -27.01 1.65 12.77
C LYS A 144 -26.44 0.43 13.50
N PRO A 145 -25.54 -0.34 12.86
CA PRO A 145 -24.90 -1.45 13.53
C PRO A 145 -24.14 -1.00 14.80
N PRO A 146 -24.02 -1.88 15.81
CA PRO A 146 -23.34 -1.55 17.05
C PRO A 146 -21.93 -0.99 16.83
N ASP A 147 -21.50 -0.13 17.75
CA ASP A 147 -20.14 0.41 17.73
C ASP A 147 -19.12 -0.70 17.98
N LEU A 148 -17.95 -0.52 17.34
CA LEU A 148 -16.90 -1.53 17.28
C LEU A 148 -15.97 -1.47 18.49
N GLY A 149 -16.07 -0.42 19.31
CA GLY A 149 -15.23 -0.23 20.48
C GLY A 149 -15.67 0.98 21.31
N ARG A 150 -15.04 1.12 22.49
CA ARG A 150 -15.33 2.19 23.46
C ARG A 150 -14.55 3.47 23.24
N SER A 151 -13.56 3.47 22.35
CA SER A 151 -12.70 4.61 22.04
C SER A 151 -12.73 4.94 20.56
N CYS A 152 -12.70 6.24 20.24
CA CYS A 152 -12.69 6.75 18.89
C CYS A 152 -11.38 7.50 18.62
N VAL A 153 -10.53 6.95 17.75
CA VAL A 153 -9.22 7.55 17.44
C VAL A 153 -9.32 8.99 16.97
N LEU A 154 -10.37 9.35 16.20
CA LEU A 154 -10.55 10.73 15.73
C LEU A 154 -10.86 11.69 16.88
N PHE A 155 -11.70 11.26 17.81
CA PHE A 155 -12.03 12.08 18.97
C PHE A 155 -10.84 12.19 19.93
N GLU A 156 -10.15 11.08 20.21
CA GLU A 156 -8.97 11.06 21.08
C GLU A 156 -7.79 11.83 20.51
N THR A 157 -7.66 11.90 19.18
CA THR A 157 -6.56 12.61 18.53
C THR A 157 -6.89 14.09 18.33
N PHE A 158 -8.10 14.41 17.85
CA PHE A 158 -8.45 15.77 17.40
C PHE A 158 -9.41 16.51 18.33
N GLY A 159 -9.88 15.88 19.40
CA GLY A 159 -10.89 16.43 20.31
C GLY A 159 -12.30 16.49 19.71
N LYS A 160 -12.48 16.10 18.44
CA LYS A 160 -13.79 16.02 17.77
C LYS A 160 -13.74 14.96 16.67
N CYS A 161 -14.83 14.22 16.51
CA CYS A 161 -14.97 13.27 15.40
C CYS A 161 -15.78 13.88 14.27
N ILE A 162 -15.20 14.05 13.08
CA ILE A 162 -15.88 14.64 11.92
C ILE A 162 -17.05 13.79 11.38
N TYR A 163 -17.10 12.50 11.76
CA TYR A 163 -18.16 11.58 11.35
C TYR A 163 -19.38 11.59 12.29
N GLY A 164 -19.24 12.17 13.50
CA GLY A 164 -20.33 12.30 14.47
C GLY A 164 -21.14 11.00 14.63
N VAL A 165 -22.45 11.09 14.43
CA VAL A 165 -23.39 9.96 14.55
C VAL A 165 -23.11 8.80 13.60
N THR A 166 -22.47 9.05 12.45
CA THR A 166 -22.14 8.00 11.47
C THR A 166 -20.87 7.21 11.81
N CYS A 167 -20.10 7.68 12.80
CA CYS A 167 -18.91 7.01 13.32
C CYS A 167 -19.25 5.61 13.88
N ARG A 168 -18.39 4.61 13.64
CA ARG A 168 -18.50 3.27 14.24
C ARG A 168 -17.94 3.15 15.66
N PHE A 169 -17.66 4.31 16.26
CA PHE A 169 -17.22 4.50 17.64
C PHE A 169 -17.95 5.70 18.26
N ALA A 170 -19.19 5.95 17.81
CA ALA A 170 -19.96 7.14 18.13
C ALA A 170 -20.23 7.28 19.64
N GLN A 171 -20.55 6.19 20.35
CA GLN A 171 -20.79 6.16 21.79
C GLN A 171 -19.62 6.74 22.61
N ALA A 172 -18.40 6.69 22.08
CA ALA A 172 -17.22 7.27 22.75
C ALA A 172 -17.24 8.81 22.79
N HIS A 173 -18.05 9.46 21.95
CA HIS A 173 -18.02 10.91 21.75
C HIS A 173 -19.39 11.53 21.41
N LEU A 174 -20.49 10.83 21.68
CA LEU A 174 -21.84 11.38 21.57
C LEU A 174 -22.42 11.66 22.96
N GLY A 175 -23.00 12.84 23.14
CA GLY A 175 -23.72 13.25 24.34
C GLY A 175 -25.24 13.17 24.16
N ASP A 176 -25.96 13.91 25.00
CA ASP A 176 -27.43 13.97 24.97
C ASP A 176 -27.96 14.38 23.60
N GLY A 177 -29.02 13.72 23.13
CA GLY A 177 -29.62 13.98 21.82
C GLY A 177 -28.71 13.65 20.64
N TYR A 178 -27.72 12.76 20.81
CA TYR A 178 -26.76 12.35 19.77
C TYR A 178 -25.88 13.50 19.25
N GLN A 179 -25.64 14.52 20.08
CA GLN A 179 -24.75 15.62 19.73
C GLN A 179 -23.28 15.20 19.88
N ASN A 180 -22.44 15.68 18.98
CA ASN A 180 -21.00 15.39 19.01
C ASN A 180 -20.32 16.16 20.13
N ILE A 181 -19.72 15.44 21.08
CA ILE A 181 -18.91 16.04 22.15
C ILE A 181 -17.64 16.60 21.52
N ILE A 182 -17.23 17.78 21.99
CA ILE A 182 -16.00 18.44 21.55
C ILE A 182 -15.13 18.69 22.78
N ASN A 183 -13.95 18.05 22.83
CA ASN A 183 -12.87 18.46 23.71
C ASN A 183 -12.24 19.74 23.12
N THR A 184 -12.59 20.89 23.70
CA THR A 184 -12.23 22.21 23.19
C THR A 184 -10.73 22.49 23.26
N GLU A 185 -10.04 22.01 24.30
CA GLU A 185 -8.58 22.17 24.46
C GLU A 185 -7.84 21.45 23.34
N LEU A 186 -8.17 20.18 23.11
CA LEU A 186 -7.53 19.38 22.07
C LEU A 186 -7.94 19.87 20.67
N ALA A 187 -9.20 20.25 20.46
CA ALA A 187 -9.66 20.79 19.18
C ALA A 187 -8.93 22.08 18.79
N LYS A 188 -8.66 22.98 19.77
CA LYS A 188 -7.87 24.20 19.54
C LYS A 188 -6.44 23.91 19.11
N GLN A 189 -5.82 22.84 19.63
CA GLN A 189 -4.45 22.46 19.22
C GLN A 189 -4.35 22.08 17.74
N TRP A 190 -5.45 21.63 17.13
CA TRP A 190 -5.52 21.21 15.73
C TRP A 190 -6.21 22.22 14.82
N GLU A 191 -6.70 23.33 15.37
CA GLU A 191 -7.34 24.38 14.60
C GLU A 191 -6.35 24.99 13.58
N GLY A 192 -6.78 25.10 12.32
CA GLY A 192 -5.95 25.61 11.22
C GLY A 192 -4.83 24.68 10.74
N LYS A 193 -4.56 23.54 11.40
CA LYS A 193 -3.51 22.60 10.98
C LYS A 193 -3.99 21.71 9.84
N LEU A 194 -3.32 21.81 8.69
CA LEU A 194 -3.57 20.96 7.53
C LEU A 194 -2.73 19.68 7.59
N LEU A 195 -3.32 18.59 8.09
CA LEU A 195 -2.65 17.29 8.21
C LEU A 195 -2.34 16.64 6.86
N VAL A 196 -3.29 16.75 5.93
CA VAL A 196 -3.22 16.11 4.61
C VAL A 196 -3.40 17.15 3.52
N ARG A 197 -2.40 17.26 2.65
CA ARG A 197 -2.38 18.17 1.49
C ARG A 197 -2.83 17.47 0.21
N ASN A 198 -2.94 18.22 -0.89
CA ASN A 198 -3.26 17.73 -2.25
C ASN A 198 -4.66 17.12 -2.38
N ASN A 199 -5.64 17.68 -1.67
CA ASN A 199 -7.04 17.27 -1.84
C ASN A 199 -7.62 17.83 -3.15
N LEU A 200 -8.33 17.00 -3.90
CA LEU A 200 -9.07 17.44 -5.08
C LEU A 200 -10.28 18.30 -4.67
N SER A 201 -10.20 19.61 -4.91
CA SER A 201 -11.34 20.51 -4.69
C SER A 201 -12.49 20.23 -5.66
N LYS A 202 -13.72 20.60 -5.26
CA LYS A 202 -14.90 20.41 -6.12
C LYS A 202 -14.83 21.26 -7.38
N ASP A 203 -14.29 22.47 -7.27
CA ASP A 203 -14.13 23.39 -8.40
C ASP A 203 -13.12 22.84 -9.41
N LEU A 204 -11.96 22.38 -8.94
CA LEU A 204 -10.96 21.78 -9.81
C LEU A 204 -11.52 20.50 -10.47
N GLN A 205 -12.20 19.65 -9.71
CA GLN A 205 -12.86 18.46 -10.26
C GLN A 205 -13.87 18.83 -11.35
N HIS A 206 -14.66 19.88 -11.14
CA HIS A 206 -15.62 20.37 -12.13
C HIS A 206 -14.92 20.89 -13.39
N GLN A 207 -13.87 21.70 -13.23
CA GLN A 207 -13.07 22.23 -14.34
C GLN A 207 -12.46 21.11 -15.19
N LEU A 208 -11.86 20.10 -14.57
CA LEU A 208 -11.29 18.94 -15.26
C LEU A 208 -12.36 18.14 -16.03
N ARG A 209 -13.48 17.81 -15.38
CA ARG A 209 -14.57 17.05 -16.01
C ARG A 209 -15.24 17.79 -17.16
N LYS A 210 -15.32 19.12 -17.07
CA LYS A 210 -15.86 19.98 -18.13
C LYS A 210 -14.80 20.41 -19.15
N ARG A 211 -13.55 19.96 -19.02
CA ARG A 211 -12.42 20.32 -19.88
C ARG A 211 -12.21 21.84 -19.97
N LYS A 212 -12.44 22.54 -18.86
CA LYS A 212 -12.26 24.00 -18.72
C LYS A 212 -10.94 24.37 -18.03
N PHE A 213 -10.20 23.39 -17.53
CA PHE A 213 -8.87 23.65 -16.95
C PHE A 213 -7.92 24.12 -18.05
N SER A 214 -7.12 25.14 -17.75
CA SER A 214 -6.27 25.81 -18.72
C SER A 214 -4.87 25.19 -18.74
N PHE A 215 -4.44 24.67 -19.89
CA PHE A 215 -3.12 24.06 -20.10
C PHE A 215 -2.24 24.93 -21.00
N LYS A 216 -2.09 26.22 -20.67
CA LYS A 216 -1.49 27.21 -21.60
C LYS A 216 -0.06 26.81 -21.97
N LYS A 217 0.77 26.51 -20.96
CA LYS A 217 2.19 26.20 -21.16
C LYS A 217 2.35 24.88 -21.91
N ALA A 218 1.57 23.85 -21.55
CA ALA A 218 1.64 22.57 -22.25
C ALA A 218 1.12 22.68 -23.68
N ASP A 219 0.00 23.37 -23.92
CA ASP A 219 -0.56 23.54 -25.26
C ASP A 219 0.39 24.34 -26.17
N GLU A 220 1.08 25.36 -25.66
CA GLU A 220 2.13 26.09 -26.38
C GLU A 220 3.29 25.19 -26.77
N TYR A 221 3.84 24.44 -25.82
CA TYR A 221 4.94 23.50 -26.07
C TYR A 221 4.55 22.42 -27.08
N LEU A 222 3.37 21.83 -26.92
CA LEU A 222 2.90 20.73 -27.76
C LEU A 222 2.59 21.18 -29.20
N ARG A 223 2.22 22.44 -29.45
CA ARG A 223 2.06 22.96 -30.83
C ARG A 223 3.35 22.92 -31.64
N GLY A 224 4.51 23.01 -30.99
CA GLY A 224 5.81 22.91 -31.64
C GLY A 224 6.23 21.48 -32.01
N LEU A 225 5.58 20.47 -31.43
CA LEU A 225 5.81 19.05 -31.71
C LEU A 225 4.75 18.59 -32.73
N GLN A 226 5.11 18.54 -34.02
CA GLN A 226 4.21 18.02 -35.06
C GLN A 226 3.73 16.58 -34.71
N GLY A 227 2.46 16.45 -34.32
CA GLY A 227 1.82 15.15 -34.09
C GLY A 227 0.55 15.26 -33.24
N GLU A 228 -0.61 15.03 -33.86
CA GLU A 228 -1.85 14.77 -33.12
C GLU A 228 -1.77 13.38 -32.47
N ASP A 229 -1.69 13.32 -31.14
CA ASP A 229 -1.89 12.06 -30.42
C ASP A 229 -3.40 11.71 -30.38
N PRO A 230 -3.77 10.43 -30.49
CA PRO A 230 -5.15 9.99 -30.46
C PRO A 230 -5.84 10.34 -29.13
N LYS A 231 -7.17 10.51 -29.19
CA LYS A 231 -8.02 10.79 -28.03
C LYS A 231 -7.73 9.81 -26.87
N PRO A 232 -7.73 10.28 -25.61
CA PRO A 232 -7.31 9.46 -24.47
C PRO A 232 -8.27 8.28 -24.26
N ASP A 233 -7.85 7.07 -24.63
CA ASP A 233 -8.52 5.84 -24.24
C ASP A 233 -8.35 5.60 -22.74
N THR A 234 -9.47 5.48 -22.03
CA THR A 234 -9.53 5.29 -20.57
C THR A 234 -8.59 4.17 -20.10
N LEU A 235 -7.51 4.51 -19.38
CA LEU A 235 -6.60 3.55 -18.77
C LEU A 235 -7.18 3.08 -17.43
N GLN A 236 -7.63 1.83 -17.39
CA GLN A 236 -7.99 1.17 -16.13
C GLN A 236 -6.70 0.87 -15.36
N SER A 237 -6.51 1.56 -14.23
CA SER A 237 -5.30 1.50 -13.41
C SER A 237 -5.16 0.14 -12.72
N PRO A 238 -4.04 -0.58 -12.89
CA PRO A 238 -3.67 -1.65 -11.99
C PRO A 238 -2.90 -1.07 -10.78
N SER A 239 -3.60 -0.51 -9.80
CA SER A 239 -2.94 0.15 -8.64
C SER A 239 -2.15 -0.86 -7.78
N PRO A 240 -0.94 -0.54 -7.32
CA PRO A 240 -0.25 -1.32 -6.29
C PRO A 240 -0.83 -1.00 -4.89
N THR A 241 -1.82 -1.77 -4.44
CA THR A 241 -2.71 -1.49 -3.29
C THR A 241 -2.05 -1.15 -1.95
N CYS A 242 -0.75 -1.35 -1.77
CA CYS A 242 -0.11 -1.23 -0.46
C CYS A 242 0.73 0.06 -0.28
N GLY A 243 0.92 0.89 -1.31
CA GLY A 243 1.66 2.18 -1.22
C GLY A 243 0.83 3.37 -0.72
N ASN A 244 -0.28 3.08 -0.03
CA ASN A 244 -1.25 4.08 0.40
C ASN A 244 -0.72 4.97 1.54
N LEU A 245 -1.37 6.12 1.75
CA LEU A 245 -0.94 7.12 2.73
C LEU A 245 -0.77 6.55 4.16
N PRO A 246 -1.72 5.76 4.71
CA PRO A 246 -1.52 5.08 5.99
C PRO A 246 -0.24 4.24 6.07
N PHE A 247 0.04 3.43 5.04
CA PHE A 247 1.25 2.59 5.02
C PHE A 247 2.54 3.43 4.93
N ARG A 248 2.54 4.51 4.15
CA ARG A 248 3.70 5.42 4.07
C ARG A 248 3.98 6.12 5.41
N ARG A 249 2.94 6.44 6.19
CA ARG A 249 3.10 6.95 7.57
C ARG A 249 3.79 5.93 8.48
N ILE A 250 3.43 4.65 8.37
CA ILE A 250 4.15 3.57 9.08
C ILE A 250 5.64 3.56 8.69
N CYS A 251 5.95 3.65 7.40
CA CYS A 251 7.34 3.71 6.92
C CYS A 251 8.09 4.95 7.46
N LYS A 252 7.46 6.13 7.45
CA LYS A 252 8.04 7.36 8.02
C LYS A 252 8.34 7.21 9.52
N ARG A 253 7.44 6.60 10.29
CA ARG A 253 7.67 6.33 11.72
C ARG A 253 8.90 5.47 11.98
N PHE A 254 9.17 4.49 11.11
CA PHE A 254 10.38 3.67 11.18
C PHE A 254 11.62 4.31 10.56
N GLY A 255 11.52 5.55 10.09
CA GLY A 255 12.65 6.33 9.62
C GLY A 255 12.89 6.25 8.12
N ALA A 256 11.89 5.98 7.28
CA ALA A 256 12.03 6.23 5.85
C ALA A 256 12.32 7.72 5.59
N ASP A 257 13.34 8.03 4.79
CA ASP A 257 13.74 9.42 4.53
C ASP A 257 12.83 10.06 3.46
N ILE A 258 12.63 9.35 2.34
CA ILE A 258 11.82 9.77 1.20
C ILE A 258 10.65 8.81 1.02
N THR A 259 9.44 9.35 0.82
CA THR A 259 8.27 8.57 0.41
C THR A 259 7.83 8.91 -1.00
N CYS A 260 7.26 7.93 -1.70
CA CYS A 260 6.68 8.13 -3.02
C CYS A 260 5.30 7.45 -3.06
N GLY A 261 4.31 8.14 -3.64
CA GLY A 261 2.96 7.63 -3.79
C GLY A 261 2.86 6.40 -4.69
N GLU A 262 1.70 5.73 -4.66
CA GLU A 262 1.39 4.74 -5.70
C GLU A 262 1.38 5.40 -7.09
N MET A 263 1.64 4.58 -8.10
CA MET A 263 1.56 4.97 -9.50
C MET A 263 0.16 5.52 -9.85
N ALA A 264 0.09 6.82 -10.14
CA ALA A 264 -1.10 7.53 -10.55
C ALA A 264 -1.18 7.67 -12.08
N VAL A 265 -2.30 7.25 -12.66
CA VAL A 265 -2.54 7.27 -14.10
C VAL A 265 -2.95 8.67 -14.56
N CYS A 266 -2.14 9.28 -15.44
CA CYS A 266 -2.32 10.66 -15.88
C CYS A 266 -3.69 10.92 -16.53
N THR A 267 -4.22 9.98 -17.32
CA THR A 267 -5.55 10.15 -17.92
C THR A 267 -6.66 10.28 -16.87
N ASN A 268 -6.55 9.56 -15.76
CA ASN A 268 -7.56 9.54 -14.71
C ASN A 268 -7.46 10.80 -13.83
N LEU A 269 -6.24 11.30 -13.63
CA LEU A 269 -6.00 12.59 -12.98
C LEU A 269 -6.63 13.73 -13.79
N LEU A 270 -6.38 13.80 -15.10
CA LEU A 270 -6.96 14.79 -16.01
C LEU A 270 -8.49 14.70 -16.11
N GLN A 271 -9.07 13.53 -15.83
CA GLN A 271 -10.53 13.32 -15.76
C GLN A 271 -11.13 13.72 -14.39
N GLY A 272 -10.30 14.15 -13.42
CA GLY A 272 -10.75 14.49 -12.08
C GLY A 272 -11.31 13.28 -11.32
N GLN A 273 -10.75 12.09 -11.54
CA GLN A 273 -11.20 10.86 -10.86
C GLN A 273 -10.72 10.85 -9.40
N SER A 274 -11.66 10.92 -8.45
CA SER A 274 -11.33 11.05 -7.02
C SER A 274 -10.45 9.92 -6.47
N SER A 275 -10.59 8.70 -6.98
CA SER A 275 -9.77 7.57 -6.53
C SER A 275 -8.31 7.70 -6.95
N GLU A 276 -8.04 8.32 -8.10
CA GLU A 276 -6.67 8.53 -8.59
C GLU A 276 -6.02 9.72 -7.85
N TRP A 277 -6.77 10.80 -7.66
CA TRP A 277 -6.33 11.95 -6.87
C TRP A 277 -6.02 11.62 -5.41
N ALA A 278 -6.64 10.57 -4.85
CA ALA A 278 -6.32 10.10 -3.52
C ALA A 278 -4.86 9.61 -3.40
N LEU A 279 -4.22 9.20 -4.50
CA LEU A 279 -2.83 8.73 -4.52
C LEU A 279 -1.82 9.88 -4.40
N LEU A 280 -2.25 11.12 -4.69
CA LEU A 280 -1.42 12.33 -4.64
C LEU A 280 -1.37 12.97 -3.24
N LYS A 281 -2.19 12.47 -2.30
CA LYS A 281 -2.28 13.01 -0.95
C LYS A 281 -0.98 12.80 -0.19
N ARG A 282 -0.54 13.85 0.49
CA ARG A 282 0.65 13.92 1.36
C ARG A 282 0.23 14.17 2.79
N HIS A 283 0.76 13.42 3.76
CA HIS A 283 0.60 13.73 5.18
C HIS A 283 1.76 14.62 5.65
N HIS A 284 1.51 15.50 6.63
CA HIS A 284 2.51 16.46 7.12
C HIS A 284 3.77 15.81 7.71
N SER A 285 3.71 14.53 8.08
CA SER A 285 4.87 13.76 8.54
C SER A 285 5.79 13.27 7.42
N GLU A 286 5.43 13.47 6.15
CA GLU A 286 6.26 13.11 4.99
C GLU A 286 7.13 14.32 4.62
N ASP A 287 8.39 14.34 5.08
CA ASP A 287 9.33 15.46 4.88
C ASP A 287 9.69 15.65 3.41
N ILE A 288 9.96 14.55 2.69
CA ILE A 288 10.19 14.50 1.25
C ILE A 288 9.20 13.50 0.65
N PHE A 289 8.29 13.99 -0.17
CA PHE A 289 7.23 13.23 -0.81
C PHE A 289 7.19 13.51 -2.32
N GLY A 290 7.20 12.43 -3.11
CA GLY A 290 6.98 12.51 -4.55
C GLY A 290 5.74 11.75 -5.02
N VAL A 291 5.28 12.11 -6.21
CA VAL A 291 4.18 11.43 -6.90
C VAL A 291 4.70 10.72 -8.13
N GLN A 292 4.36 9.44 -8.28
CA GLN A 292 4.73 8.66 -9.45
C GLN A 292 3.59 8.66 -10.47
N LEU A 293 3.88 9.05 -11.70
CA LEU A 293 2.94 9.14 -12.80
C LEU A 293 3.10 8.00 -13.81
N GLU A 294 1.98 7.55 -14.37
CA GLU A 294 1.92 6.55 -15.44
C GLU A 294 1.15 7.06 -16.64
N GLY A 295 1.74 6.85 -17.81
CA GLY A 295 1.17 7.19 -19.10
C GLY A 295 2.11 6.85 -20.25
N ALA A 296 1.58 6.96 -21.47
CA ALA A 296 2.26 6.50 -22.69
C ALA A 296 2.42 7.59 -23.78
N PHE A 297 1.86 8.79 -23.54
CA PHE A 297 1.68 9.81 -24.56
C PHE A 297 2.21 11.17 -24.08
N PRO A 298 3.08 11.85 -24.86
CA PRO A 298 3.64 13.15 -24.53
C PRO A 298 2.59 14.20 -24.16
N ASN A 299 1.50 14.30 -24.93
CA ASN A 299 0.44 15.28 -24.67
C ASN A 299 -0.17 15.10 -23.26
N THR A 300 -0.62 13.89 -22.97
CA THR A 300 -1.23 13.54 -21.67
C THR A 300 -0.26 13.75 -20.50
N MET A 301 1.00 13.32 -20.64
CA MET A 301 2.00 13.43 -19.58
C MET A 301 2.38 14.89 -19.31
N THR A 302 2.60 15.68 -20.37
CA THR A 302 2.95 17.11 -20.27
C THR A 302 1.81 17.92 -19.63
N LYS A 303 0.56 17.69 -20.05
CA LYS A 303 -0.60 18.34 -19.40
C LYS A 303 -0.78 17.92 -17.95
N CYS A 304 -0.53 16.65 -17.63
CA CYS A 304 -0.58 16.19 -16.26
C CYS A 304 0.50 16.87 -15.40
N ALA A 305 1.71 17.05 -15.93
CA ALA A 305 2.77 17.79 -15.24
C ALA A 305 2.37 19.25 -14.96
N GLU A 306 1.81 19.97 -15.95
CA GLU A 306 1.31 21.34 -15.73
C GLU A 306 0.17 21.38 -14.69
N LEU A 307 -0.78 20.43 -14.75
CA LEU A 307 -1.85 20.31 -13.75
C LEU A 307 -1.28 20.16 -12.34
N LEU A 308 -0.31 19.25 -12.16
CA LEU A 308 0.29 19.01 -10.86
C LEU A 308 1.01 20.24 -10.35
N ASN A 309 1.83 20.88 -11.19
CA ASN A 309 2.57 22.10 -10.83
C ASN A 309 1.66 23.24 -10.36
N GLN A 310 0.43 23.33 -10.90
CA GLN A 310 -0.52 24.38 -10.53
C GLN A 310 -1.41 24.06 -9.33
N THR A 311 -1.54 22.78 -8.94
CA THR A 311 -2.64 22.37 -8.05
C THR A 311 -2.23 21.56 -6.83
N ILE A 312 -1.00 21.05 -6.78
CA ILE A 312 -0.52 20.26 -5.66
C ILE A 312 0.88 20.68 -5.23
N GLU A 313 1.25 20.28 -4.01
CA GLU A 313 2.58 20.47 -3.44
C GLU A 313 3.27 19.11 -3.30
N VAL A 314 4.42 18.96 -3.95
CA VAL A 314 5.26 17.75 -3.95
C VAL A 314 6.72 18.18 -4.04
N ASP A 315 7.64 17.33 -3.59
CA ASP A 315 9.08 17.62 -3.62
C ASP A 315 9.74 17.11 -4.92
N PHE A 316 9.10 16.16 -5.60
CA PHE A 316 9.50 15.65 -6.92
C PHE A 316 8.33 14.95 -7.63
N VAL A 317 8.45 14.80 -8.94
CA VAL A 317 7.55 13.97 -9.76
C VAL A 317 8.36 12.84 -10.39
N ASP A 318 7.87 11.61 -10.33
CA ASP A 318 8.53 10.43 -10.89
C ASP A 318 7.75 9.86 -12.09
N ILE A 319 8.44 9.43 -13.14
CA ILE A 319 7.81 8.74 -14.27
C ILE A 319 7.96 7.22 -14.08
N ASN A 320 6.84 6.50 -14.08
CA ASN A 320 6.85 5.05 -14.07
C ASN A 320 7.20 4.50 -15.47
N VAL A 321 8.40 3.95 -15.58
CA VAL A 321 8.90 3.22 -16.76
C VAL A 321 9.25 1.77 -16.36
N GLY A 322 8.76 1.30 -15.22
CA GLY A 322 9.12 0.03 -14.60
C GLY A 322 7.94 -0.92 -14.35
N CYS A 323 6.69 -0.47 -14.55
CA CYS A 323 5.51 -1.30 -14.35
C CYS A 323 5.47 -2.43 -15.40
N PRO A 324 5.46 -3.71 -14.99
CA PRO A 324 5.49 -4.83 -15.93
C PRO A 324 4.08 -5.26 -16.39
N ILE A 325 3.01 -4.66 -15.85
CA ILE A 325 1.63 -5.14 -15.98
C ILE A 325 1.18 -5.08 -17.44
N ASP A 326 0.62 -6.18 -17.94
CA ASP A 326 0.35 -6.33 -19.38
C ASP A 326 -0.64 -5.31 -19.91
N LEU A 327 -1.62 -4.89 -19.09
CA LEU A 327 -2.56 -3.85 -19.47
C LEU A 327 -1.89 -2.49 -19.71
N VAL A 328 -0.90 -2.14 -18.88
CA VAL A 328 -0.11 -0.91 -18.99
C VAL A 328 0.86 -1.03 -20.17
N TYR A 329 1.58 -2.14 -20.26
CA TYR A 329 2.53 -2.42 -21.33
C TYR A 329 1.88 -2.38 -22.72
N LYS A 330 0.72 -3.03 -22.90
CA LYS A 330 0.00 -3.06 -24.18
C LYS A 330 -0.49 -1.68 -24.63
N LYS A 331 -0.73 -0.77 -23.69
CA LYS A 331 -1.06 0.64 -23.98
C LYS A 331 0.18 1.51 -24.22
N GLY A 332 1.37 0.92 -24.16
CA GLY A 332 2.63 1.57 -24.43
C GLY A 332 3.20 2.37 -23.25
N GLY A 333 2.67 2.17 -22.04
CA GLY A 333 3.17 2.74 -20.79
C GLY A 333 4.07 1.77 -20.00
N GLY A 334 4.51 2.18 -18.81
CA GLY A 334 5.42 1.41 -17.96
C GLY A 334 6.68 0.97 -18.72
N CYS A 335 7.05 -0.31 -18.61
CA CYS A 335 8.26 -0.84 -19.27
C CYS A 335 8.23 -0.71 -20.81
N ALA A 336 7.06 -0.52 -21.45
CA ALA A 336 7.00 -0.35 -22.90
C ALA A 336 7.67 0.95 -23.37
N LEU A 337 7.77 1.97 -22.52
CA LEU A 337 8.47 3.21 -22.87
C LEU A 337 9.97 2.99 -23.11
N MET A 338 10.57 1.95 -22.49
CA MET A 338 11.99 1.62 -22.69
C MET A 338 12.33 1.25 -24.15
N THR A 339 11.36 0.81 -24.94
CA THR A 339 11.55 0.48 -26.36
C THR A 339 11.02 1.57 -27.29
N ARG A 340 10.50 2.69 -26.75
CA ARG A 340 9.88 3.79 -27.50
C ARG A 340 10.62 5.11 -27.27
N SER A 341 11.92 5.11 -27.58
CA SER A 341 12.84 6.21 -27.24
C SER A 341 12.31 7.60 -27.60
N ASN A 342 11.75 7.80 -28.80
CA ASN A 342 11.26 9.13 -29.22
C ASN A 342 10.09 9.61 -28.38
N LYS A 343 9.12 8.74 -28.07
CA LYS A 343 7.99 9.10 -27.19
C LYS A 343 8.46 9.36 -25.78
N PHE A 344 9.42 8.56 -25.30
CA PHE A 344 9.95 8.70 -23.97
C PHE A 344 10.72 10.02 -23.80
N GLU A 345 11.57 10.38 -24.78
CA GLU A 345 12.22 11.68 -24.83
C GLU A 345 11.23 12.84 -24.75
N GLN A 346 10.20 12.82 -25.61
CA GLN A 346 9.18 13.86 -25.65
C GLN A 346 8.44 13.99 -24.32
N ILE A 347 8.17 12.87 -23.63
CA ILE A 347 7.56 12.86 -22.29
C ILE A 347 8.50 13.51 -21.27
N VAL A 348 9.77 13.09 -21.19
CA VAL A 348 10.71 13.61 -20.18
C VAL A 348 10.92 15.11 -20.39
N ARG A 349 11.22 15.54 -21.62
CA ARG A 349 11.43 16.96 -21.94
C ARG A 349 10.18 17.80 -21.67
N GLY A 350 9.02 17.33 -22.10
CA GLY A 350 7.76 18.04 -21.92
C GLY A 350 7.41 18.20 -20.44
N MET A 351 7.52 17.13 -19.64
CA MET A 351 7.24 17.21 -18.21
C MET A 351 8.26 18.08 -17.47
N ASN A 352 9.55 17.95 -17.78
CA ASN A 352 10.60 18.72 -17.12
C ASN A 352 10.45 20.23 -17.36
N LEU A 353 9.92 20.63 -18.52
CA LEU A 353 9.62 22.03 -18.82
C LEU A 353 8.43 22.59 -18.01
N MET A 354 7.50 21.73 -17.59
CA MET A 354 6.27 22.15 -16.89
C MET A 354 6.42 22.20 -15.37
N LEU A 355 7.38 21.46 -14.81
CA LEU A 355 7.55 21.26 -13.37
C LEU A 355 8.63 22.19 -12.81
N ASP A 356 8.31 22.84 -11.70
CA ASP A 356 9.28 23.62 -10.92
C ASP A 356 10.11 22.73 -9.96
N VAL A 357 9.73 21.46 -9.83
CA VAL A 357 10.37 20.45 -8.98
C VAL A 357 11.11 19.40 -9.81
N PRO A 358 12.12 18.70 -9.24
CA PRO A 358 12.86 17.67 -9.94
C PRO A 358 11.98 16.57 -10.55
N LEU A 359 12.27 16.22 -11.80
CA LEU A 359 11.66 15.09 -12.50
C LEU A 359 12.58 13.87 -12.41
N THR A 360 12.07 12.76 -11.86
CA THR A 360 12.81 11.50 -11.73
C THR A 360 12.18 10.41 -12.60
N VAL A 361 12.93 9.34 -12.86
CA VAL A 361 12.43 8.21 -13.66
C VAL A 361 12.73 6.89 -12.97
N LYS A 362 11.72 6.03 -12.83
CA LYS A 362 11.91 4.65 -12.37
C LYS A 362 11.83 3.64 -13.52
N ILE A 363 12.93 2.94 -13.79
CA ILE A 363 13.07 1.95 -14.88
C ILE A 363 13.33 0.52 -14.35
N ARG A 364 13.34 -0.44 -15.28
CA ARG A 364 13.82 -1.82 -15.12
C ARG A 364 15.10 -2.05 -15.93
N THR A 365 15.72 -3.22 -15.83
CA THR A 365 16.91 -3.52 -16.66
C THR A 365 16.59 -3.58 -18.15
N GLY A 366 15.36 -3.98 -18.49
CA GLY A 366 14.83 -4.07 -19.85
C GLY A 366 13.48 -4.76 -19.90
N VAL A 367 13.00 -5.04 -21.11
CA VAL A 367 11.73 -5.77 -21.31
C VAL A 367 11.95 -7.28 -21.22
N GLN A 368 12.92 -7.80 -21.96
CA GLN A 368 13.16 -9.24 -22.09
C GLN A 368 14.21 -9.72 -21.08
N GLU A 369 14.08 -10.98 -20.63
CA GLU A 369 15.13 -11.62 -19.82
C GLU A 369 16.44 -11.73 -20.62
N LYS A 370 17.59 -11.54 -19.95
CA LYS A 370 18.96 -11.51 -20.54
C LYS A 370 19.24 -10.40 -21.57
N ILE A 371 18.25 -9.57 -21.92
CA ILE A 371 18.45 -8.41 -22.81
C ILE A 371 18.32 -7.13 -22.00
N ASN A 372 19.44 -6.73 -21.41
CA ASN A 372 19.55 -5.50 -20.65
C ASN A 372 19.72 -4.29 -21.59
N VAL A 373 18.92 -3.25 -21.38
CA VAL A 373 18.95 -2.01 -22.20
C VAL A 373 19.08 -0.73 -21.37
N ALA A 374 18.93 -0.80 -20.05
CA ALA A 374 19.01 0.37 -19.16
C ALA A 374 20.31 1.18 -19.35
N HIS A 375 21.47 0.53 -19.47
CA HIS A 375 22.77 1.17 -19.69
C HIS A 375 22.80 2.08 -20.93
N LYS A 376 22.02 1.77 -21.98
CA LYS A 376 21.92 2.59 -23.20
C LYS A 376 20.96 3.77 -23.07
N ILE A 377 19.99 3.67 -22.16
CA ILE A 377 18.90 4.63 -22.02
C ILE A 377 19.21 5.67 -20.93
N ILE A 378 19.92 5.28 -19.87
CA ILE A 378 20.27 6.15 -18.74
C ILE A 378 20.98 7.45 -19.17
N PRO A 379 22.00 7.43 -20.05
CA PRO A 379 22.63 8.67 -20.52
C PRO A 379 21.65 9.61 -21.23
N LYS A 380 20.73 9.05 -22.02
CA LYS A 380 19.70 9.82 -22.71
C LYS A 380 18.69 10.43 -21.74
N ILE A 381 18.25 9.67 -20.73
CA ILE A 381 17.37 10.18 -19.67
C ILE A 381 17.95 11.43 -19.00
N ARG A 382 19.26 11.43 -18.73
CA ARG A 382 19.99 12.59 -18.21
C ARG A 382 19.97 13.76 -19.20
N GLU A 383 20.31 13.52 -20.47
CA GLU A 383 20.29 14.53 -21.53
C GLU A 383 18.89 15.14 -21.78
N TRP A 384 17.84 14.37 -21.51
CA TRP A 384 16.45 14.83 -21.62
C TRP A 384 16.01 15.69 -20.42
N GLY A 385 16.80 15.73 -19.35
CA GLY A 385 16.61 16.63 -18.21
C GLY A 385 16.16 15.98 -16.91
N ALA A 386 16.07 14.65 -16.83
CA ALA A 386 15.73 14.01 -15.56
C ALA A 386 16.85 14.22 -14.51
N SER A 387 16.44 14.45 -13.26
CA SER A 387 17.35 14.74 -12.16
C SER A 387 17.88 13.50 -11.44
N MET A 388 17.17 12.36 -11.55
CA MET A 388 17.57 11.09 -10.93
C MET A 388 16.91 9.92 -11.66
N VAL A 389 17.59 8.77 -11.68
CA VAL A 389 17.02 7.50 -12.15
C VAL A 389 16.99 6.46 -11.03
N THR A 390 15.90 5.72 -10.90
CA THR A 390 15.83 4.51 -10.05
C THR A 390 15.80 3.27 -10.94
N LEU A 391 16.72 2.33 -10.75
CA LEU A 391 16.80 1.10 -11.53
C LEU A 391 16.39 -0.11 -10.69
N HIS A 392 15.31 -0.78 -11.10
CA HIS A 392 14.98 -2.12 -10.60
C HIS A 392 15.82 -3.18 -11.33
N GLY A 393 16.59 -3.97 -10.59
CA GLY A 393 17.52 -4.99 -11.12
C GLY A 393 16.85 -6.22 -11.74
N ARG A 394 15.65 -6.09 -12.30
CA ARG A 394 14.99 -7.16 -13.06
C ARG A 394 14.43 -6.62 -14.37
N SER A 395 14.33 -7.49 -15.37
CA SER A 395 13.57 -7.23 -16.58
C SER A 395 12.05 -7.28 -16.31
N ARG A 396 11.23 -6.83 -17.27
CA ARG A 396 9.77 -7.00 -17.20
C ARG A 396 9.37 -8.48 -17.11
N GLU A 397 9.94 -9.31 -17.99
CA GLU A 397 9.62 -10.75 -18.09
C GLU A 397 9.97 -11.53 -16.82
N GLN A 398 11.08 -11.18 -16.17
CA GLN A 398 11.48 -11.79 -14.91
C GLN A 398 10.47 -11.56 -13.77
N ARG A 399 9.57 -10.57 -13.89
CA ARG A 399 8.58 -10.23 -12.87
C ARG A 399 9.21 -10.19 -11.47
N TYR A 400 9.01 -11.27 -10.71
CA TYR A 400 9.54 -11.53 -9.36
C TYR A 400 10.14 -12.95 -9.21
N THR A 401 10.37 -13.69 -10.30
CA THR A 401 10.79 -15.10 -10.25
C THR A 401 12.31 -15.28 -10.08
N ARG A 402 13.10 -14.25 -10.40
CA ARG A 402 14.57 -14.24 -10.25
C ARG A 402 15.04 -13.27 -9.17
N GLY A 403 16.30 -13.34 -8.77
CA GLY A 403 16.94 -12.31 -7.95
C GLY A 403 17.14 -11.01 -8.74
N ALA A 404 17.28 -9.88 -8.05
CA ALA A 404 17.70 -8.63 -8.66
C ALA A 404 19.22 -8.67 -8.98
N ASP A 405 19.57 -8.24 -10.19
CA ASP A 405 20.94 -8.15 -10.69
C ASP A 405 21.60 -6.84 -10.21
N TRP A 406 22.30 -6.93 -9.07
CA TRP A 406 22.98 -5.78 -8.46
C TRP A 406 24.31 -5.43 -9.12
N ASP A 407 24.96 -6.38 -9.79
CA ASP A 407 26.19 -6.13 -10.56
C ASP A 407 25.87 -5.23 -11.76
N TYR A 408 24.78 -5.52 -12.48
CA TYR A 408 24.32 -4.66 -13.56
C TYR A 408 23.80 -3.30 -13.07
N ILE A 409 23.22 -3.22 -11.85
CA ILE A 409 22.89 -1.93 -11.23
C ILE A 409 24.17 -1.11 -10.99
N ALA A 410 25.25 -1.74 -10.51
CA ALA A 410 26.52 -1.08 -10.27
C ALA A 410 27.15 -0.53 -11.56
N GLU A 411 27.11 -1.30 -12.65
CA GLU A 411 27.51 -0.84 -13.97
C GLU A 411 26.70 0.40 -14.40
N CYS A 412 25.38 0.33 -14.28
CA CYS A 412 24.49 1.43 -14.61
C CYS A 412 24.71 2.67 -13.72
N ALA A 413 25.07 2.49 -12.44
CA ALA A 413 25.36 3.60 -11.53
C ALA A 413 26.58 4.41 -12.00
N LYS A 414 27.63 3.74 -12.48
CA LYS A 414 28.81 4.40 -13.07
C LYS A 414 28.42 5.20 -14.32
N ILE A 415 27.57 4.63 -15.18
CA ILE A 415 27.09 5.27 -16.41
C ILE A 415 26.19 6.49 -16.14
N ALA A 416 25.39 6.45 -15.07
CA ALA A 416 24.49 7.55 -14.71
C ALA A 416 25.25 8.83 -14.31
N SER A 417 26.40 8.68 -13.66
CA SER A 417 27.22 9.76 -13.12
C SER A 417 27.46 10.89 -14.15
N PRO A 418 27.22 12.17 -13.79
CA PRO A 418 27.00 12.69 -12.43
C PRO A 418 25.54 12.64 -11.94
N MET A 419 24.58 12.20 -12.76
CA MET A 419 23.18 12.07 -12.33
C MET A 419 23.07 10.92 -11.31
N PRO A 420 22.43 11.13 -10.14
CA PRO A 420 22.29 10.07 -9.13
C PRO A 420 21.47 8.90 -9.65
N LEU A 421 21.89 7.68 -9.27
CA LEU A 421 21.15 6.45 -9.53
C LEU A 421 20.80 5.77 -8.21
N PHE A 422 19.51 5.47 -8.03
CA PHE A 422 19.03 4.67 -6.91
C PHE A 422 18.85 3.21 -7.33
N GLY A 423 19.45 2.29 -6.55
CA GLY A 423 19.28 0.86 -6.74
C GLY A 423 17.97 0.35 -6.15
N ASN A 424 17.31 -0.60 -6.80
CA ASN A 424 16.08 -1.20 -6.31
C ASN A 424 16.06 -2.71 -6.57
N GLY A 425 15.71 -3.48 -5.54
CA GLY A 425 15.45 -4.91 -5.67
C GLY A 425 15.95 -5.72 -4.47
N ASP A 426 15.06 -6.51 -3.87
CA ASP A 426 15.40 -7.60 -2.93
C ASP A 426 16.16 -7.20 -1.66
N ILE A 427 16.09 -5.94 -1.25
CA ILE A 427 16.57 -5.48 0.05
C ILE A 427 15.58 -5.91 1.15
N LEU A 428 16.03 -6.76 2.07
CA LEU A 428 15.24 -7.27 3.21
C LEU A 428 15.95 -7.16 4.56
N SER A 429 17.21 -6.76 4.56
CA SER A 429 18.06 -6.61 5.75
C SER A 429 18.96 -5.38 5.63
N TYR A 430 19.54 -4.96 6.75
CA TYR A 430 20.52 -3.88 6.74
C TYR A 430 21.82 -4.32 6.03
N GLU A 431 22.18 -5.60 6.07
CA GLU A 431 23.30 -6.15 5.31
C GLU A 431 23.06 -6.09 3.80
N ASP A 432 21.84 -6.37 3.34
CA ASP A 432 21.47 -6.17 1.92
C ASP A 432 21.63 -4.71 1.52
N ALA A 433 21.15 -3.78 2.37
CA ALA A 433 21.26 -2.35 2.13
C ALA A 433 22.73 -1.90 2.08
N ASN A 434 23.57 -2.36 3.01
CA ASN A 434 24.99 -2.05 3.05
C ASN A 434 25.71 -2.58 1.80
N ARG A 435 25.47 -3.84 1.43
CA ARG A 435 26.02 -4.42 0.19
C ARG A 435 25.59 -3.60 -1.02
N ALA A 436 24.31 -3.23 -1.12
CA ALA A 436 23.80 -2.41 -2.20
C ALA A 436 24.48 -1.03 -2.28
N MET A 437 24.65 -0.34 -1.15
CA MET A 437 25.33 0.96 -1.10
C MET A 437 26.81 0.85 -1.50
N GLN A 438 27.49 -0.23 -1.14
CA GLN A 438 28.88 -0.50 -1.54
C GLN A 438 29.05 -0.69 -3.06
N MET A 439 27.97 -0.97 -3.80
CA MET A 439 28.00 -1.07 -5.27
C MET A 439 28.07 0.29 -5.98
N GLY A 440 28.13 1.40 -5.25
CA GLY A 440 28.31 2.74 -5.81
C GLY A 440 27.03 3.43 -6.28
N VAL A 441 25.87 2.96 -5.83
CA VAL A 441 24.58 3.68 -6.01
C VAL A 441 24.50 4.88 -5.06
N SER A 442 23.79 5.92 -5.46
CA SER A 442 23.59 7.12 -4.62
C SER A 442 22.58 6.91 -3.48
N GLY A 443 21.77 5.86 -3.59
CA GLY A 443 20.75 5.51 -2.61
C GLY A 443 20.04 4.21 -3.01
N ILE A 444 19.14 3.76 -2.14
CA ILE A 444 18.33 2.55 -2.37
C ILE A 444 16.85 2.85 -2.23
N MET A 445 16.05 2.26 -3.11
CA MET A 445 14.59 2.25 -2.97
C MET A 445 14.14 0.89 -2.44
N ILE A 446 13.43 0.87 -1.32
CA ILE A 446 12.89 -0.33 -0.68
C ILE A 446 11.39 -0.39 -0.94
N ALA A 447 10.93 -1.51 -1.52
CA ALA A 447 9.51 -1.73 -1.83
C ALA A 447 8.94 -2.90 -1.05
N ARG A 448 9.05 -4.14 -1.57
CA ARG A 448 8.52 -5.34 -0.91
C ARG A 448 9.15 -5.60 0.47
N GLY A 449 10.42 -5.24 0.66
CA GLY A 449 11.09 -5.32 1.96
C GLY A 449 10.34 -4.54 3.03
N ALA A 450 9.89 -3.31 2.73
CA ALA A 450 9.10 -2.51 3.65
C ALA A 450 7.71 -3.11 3.92
N LEU A 451 7.07 -3.73 2.91
CA LEU A 451 5.78 -4.40 3.09
C LEU A 451 5.87 -5.63 4.00
N ILE A 452 6.99 -6.35 3.94
CA ILE A 452 7.27 -7.51 4.80
C ILE A 452 7.73 -7.04 6.18
N LYS A 453 8.50 -5.95 6.23
CA LYS A 453 9.19 -5.49 7.42
C LYS A 453 9.32 -3.95 7.41
N PRO A 454 8.30 -3.19 7.86
CA PRO A 454 8.38 -1.73 7.84
C PRO A 454 9.51 -1.16 8.70
N TRP A 455 9.89 -1.85 9.77
CA TRP A 455 11.02 -1.48 10.64
C TRP A 455 12.39 -1.72 10.00
N LEU A 456 12.46 -2.22 8.75
CA LEU A 456 13.71 -2.35 8.01
C LEU A 456 14.46 -1.02 7.87
N PHE A 457 13.76 0.12 7.80
CA PHE A 457 14.40 1.43 7.81
C PHE A 457 15.16 1.70 9.13
N THR A 458 14.58 1.27 10.26
CA THR A 458 15.23 1.35 11.57
C THR A 458 16.41 0.39 11.66
N GLU A 459 16.27 -0.85 11.17
CA GLU A 459 17.41 -1.78 11.09
C GLU A 459 18.58 -1.22 10.29
N ILE A 460 18.31 -0.53 9.17
CA ILE A 460 19.34 0.12 8.35
C ILE A 460 20.01 1.27 9.11
N LYS A 461 19.24 2.09 9.82
CA LYS A 461 19.80 3.22 10.59
C LYS A 461 20.60 2.76 11.81
N GLU A 462 20.15 1.69 12.47
CA GLU A 462 20.78 1.15 13.67
C GLU A 462 21.81 0.06 13.40
N GLN A 463 21.95 -0.37 12.14
CA GLN A 463 22.91 -1.39 11.72
C GLN A 463 22.79 -2.71 12.50
N ARG A 464 21.55 -3.14 12.74
CA ARG A 464 21.25 -4.39 13.46
C ARG A 464 19.90 -4.95 13.06
N HIS A 465 19.73 -6.26 13.25
CA HIS A 465 18.42 -6.89 13.15
C HIS A 465 17.51 -6.53 14.33
N TRP A 466 16.22 -6.37 14.05
CA TRP A 466 15.20 -6.13 15.05
C TRP A 466 14.33 -7.38 15.20
N ASP A 467 14.44 -8.04 16.34
CA ASP A 467 13.57 -9.16 16.71
C ASP A 467 12.37 -8.70 17.55
N ILE A 468 11.45 -7.96 16.94
CA ILE A 468 10.29 -7.44 17.66
C ILE A 468 9.27 -8.52 18.01
N SER A 469 8.62 -8.35 19.16
CA SER A 469 7.59 -9.24 19.67
C SER A 469 6.31 -9.23 18.83
N SER A 470 5.45 -10.22 19.04
CA SER A 470 4.11 -10.27 18.43
C SER A 470 3.26 -9.06 18.82
N SER A 471 3.32 -8.64 20.09
CA SER A 471 2.61 -7.46 20.61
C SER A 471 3.05 -6.18 19.92
N GLU A 472 4.36 -5.94 19.77
CA GLU A 472 4.88 -4.77 19.05
C GLU A 472 4.40 -4.76 17.59
N ARG A 473 4.42 -5.92 16.92
CA ARG A 473 3.88 -6.05 15.56
C ARG A 473 2.39 -5.78 15.48
N PHE A 474 1.62 -6.22 16.47
CA PHE A 474 0.19 -5.94 16.54
C PHE A 474 -0.10 -4.45 16.76
N TYR A 475 0.70 -3.76 17.58
CA TYR A 475 0.60 -2.30 17.73
C TYR A 475 0.88 -1.57 16.41
N ILE A 476 1.83 -2.04 15.61
CA ILE A 476 2.07 -1.48 14.27
C ILE A 476 0.83 -1.62 13.37
N LEU A 477 0.14 -2.77 13.42
CA LEU A 477 -1.12 -2.96 12.68
C LEU A 477 -2.22 -2.03 13.20
N LYS A 478 -2.29 -1.82 14.52
CA LYS A 478 -3.20 -0.86 15.16
C LYS A 478 -2.94 0.57 14.70
N ASP A 479 -1.68 0.98 14.57
CA ASP A 479 -1.33 2.30 14.05
C ASP A 479 -1.75 2.45 12.59
N PHE A 480 -1.58 1.39 11.78
CA PHE A 480 -2.07 1.41 10.40
C PHE A 480 -3.60 1.56 10.34
N THR A 481 -4.35 0.83 11.18
CA THR A 481 -5.80 0.98 11.21
C THR A 481 -6.22 2.37 11.67
N ASN A 482 -5.55 2.93 12.68
CA ASN A 482 -5.79 4.30 13.14
C ASN A 482 -5.57 5.33 12.03
N TYR A 483 -4.44 5.24 11.31
CA TYR A 483 -4.16 6.10 10.16
C TYR A 483 -5.16 5.87 9.02
N GLY A 484 -5.65 4.64 8.84
CA GLY A 484 -6.71 4.30 7.90
C GLY A 484 -8.04 4.96 8.23
N LEU A 485 -8.46 4.93 9.50
CA LEU A 485 -9.69 5.57 9.96
C LEU A 485 -9.62 7.11 9.83
N GLU A 486 -8.44 7.70 10.08
CA GLU A 486 -8.19 9.12 9.81
C GLU A 486 -8.31 9.46 8.32
N HIS A 487 -7.74 8.61 7.46
CA HIS A 487 -7.63 8.90 6.03
C HIS A 487 -8.87 8.55 5.20
N TRP A 488 -9.54 7.43 5.51
CA TRP A 488 -10.69 6.90 4.77
C TRP A 488 -12.00 7.06 5.50
N GLY A 489 -11.96 7.21 6.83
CA GLY A 489 -13.12 7.49 7.67
C GLY A 489 -13.35 6.48 8.78
N SER A 490 -14.06 6.93 9.82
CA SER A 490 -14.53 6.08 10.91
C SER A 490 -15.98 5.64 10.74
N ASP A 491 -16.65 5.99 9.65
CA ASP A 491 -17.94 5.42 9.27
C ASP A 491 -17.77 4.00 8.71
N THR A 492 -18.88 3.27 8.50
CA THR A 492 -18.83 1.89 7.99
C THR A 492 -18.00 1.77 6.71
N GLN A 493 -18.12 2.72 5.78
CA GLN A 493 -17.34 2.68 4.54
C GLN A 493 -15.84 2.86 4.77
N GLY A 494 -15.46 3.80 5.63
CA GLY A 494 -14.07 4.04 5.99
C GLY A 494 -13.44 2.87 6.75
N VAL A 495 -14.18 2.25 7.68
CA VAL A 495 -13.76 1.03 8.39
C VAL A 495 -13.51 -0.12 7.40
N GLU A 496 -14.47 -0.41 6.52
CA GLU A 496 -14.34 -1.51 5.55
C GLU A 496 -13.23 -1.25 4.52
N LYS A 497 -13.02 0.01 4.13
CA LYS A 497 -11.89 0.39 3.28
C LYS A 497 -10.56 0.17 4.01
N THR A 498 -10.47 0.57 5.27
CA THR A 498 -9.31 0.33 6.14
C THR A 498 -9.01 -1.16 6.26
N ARG A 499 -10.03 -1.97 6.56
CA ARG A 499 -9.94 -3.43 6.64
C ARG A 499 -9.39 -4.04 5.36
N LYS A 500 -9.94 -3.64 4.22
CA LYS A 500 -9.48 -4.15 2.92
C LYS A 500 -8.00 -3.88 2.69
N PHE A 501 -7.52 -2.67 2.97
CA PHE A 501 -6.10 -2.34 2.79
C PHE A 501 -5.19 -3.01 3.83
N LEU A 502 -5.68 -3.21 5.07
CA LEU A 502 -5.00 -4.01 6.08
C LEU A 502 -4.81 -5.46 5.60
N LEU A 503 -5.87 -6.08 5.08
CA LEU A 503 -5.82 -7.46 4.57
C LEU A 503 -4.88 -7.59 3.36
N GLU A 504 -4.87 -6.61 2.46
CA GLU A 504 -3.91 -6.59 1.34
C GLU A 504 -2.46 -6.48 1.87
N TRP A 505 -2.22 -5.72 2.94
CA TRP A 505 -0.89 -5.63 3.55
C TRP A 505 -0.49 -6.89 4.33
N LEU A 506 -1.40 -7.51 5.09
CA LEU A 506 -1.16 -8.78 5.79
C LEU A 506 -0.68 -9.89 4.85
N SER A 507 -1.13 -9.87 3.58
CA SER A 507 -0.65 -10.80 2.54
C SER A 507 0.85 -10.70 2.20
N PHE A 508 1.51 -9.62 2.61
CA PHE A 508 2.97 -9.46 2.56
C PHE A 508 3.60 -9.65 3.94
N LEU A 509 3.02 -9.07 4.99
CA LEU A 509 3.56 -9.12 6.34
C LEU A 509 3.72 -10.57 6.84
N CYS A 510 2.83 -11.47 6.44
CA CYS A 510 2.91 -12.89 6.82
C CYS A 510 4.18 -13.62 6.34
N ARG A 511 4.95 -13.00 5.44
CA ARG A 511 6.24 -13.53 4.99
C ARG A 511 7.39 -13.21 5.93
N TYR A 512 7.20 -12.30 6.89
CA TYR A 512 8.21 -12.04 7.90
C TYR A 512 8.36 -13.26 8.80
N ILE A 513 9.61 -13.66 9.05
CA ILE A 513 9.95 -14.68 10.02
C ILE A 513 10.71 -14.00 11.16
N PRO A 514 10.28 -14.18 12.42
CA PRO A 514 11.00 -13.64 13.57
C PRO A 514 12.46 -14.06 13.61
N VAL A 515 13.34 -13.11 13.93
CA VAL A 515 14.79 -13.32 13.94
C VAL A 515 15.19 -14.43 14.91
N GLY A 516 14.60 -14.48 16.10
CA GLY A 516 14.84 -15.55 17.08
C GLY A 516 14.35 -16.94 16.68
N ILE A 517 13.73 -17.10 15.50
CA ILE A 517 13.31 -18.39 14.93
C ILE A 517 14.15 -18.74 13.68
N LEU A 518 14.77 -17.76 13.02
CA LEU A 518 15.56 -18.00 11.82
C LEU A 518 16.83 -18.80 12.14
N GLU A 519 17.07 -19.86 11.38
CA GLU A 519 18.31 -20.64 11.47
C GLU A 519 19.51 -19.87 10.89
N HIS A 520 19.27 -19.12 9.81
CA HIS A 520 20.26 -18.33 9.11
C HIS A 520 19.75 -16.92 8.87
N LEU A 521 20.62 -15.94 9.14
CA LEU A 521 20.40 -14.54 8.84
C LEU A 521 21.29 -14.12 7.67
N PRO A 522 20.84 -13.18 6.81
CA PRO A 522 19.50 -12.58 6.76
C PRO A 522 18.49 -13.43 5.96
N GLN A 523 17.19 -13.22 6.24
CA GLN A 523 16.09 -13.79 5.44
C GLN A 523 16.14 -13.27 3.99
N LYS A 524 15.98 -14.16 3.00
CA LYS A 524 15.87 -13.80 1.57
C LYS A 524 14.42 -13.72 1.10
N ILE A 525 14.16 -12.85 0.11
CA ILE A 525 12.79 -12.59 -0.38
C ILE A 525 12.09 -13.80 -1.01
N ASN A 526 12.89 -14.71 -1.56
CA ASN A 526 12.40 -15.92 -2.25
C ASN A 526 12.37 -17.14 -1.32
N GLU A 527 12.83 -17.01 -0.08
CA GLU A 527 12.70 -18.09 0.88
C GLU A 527 11.23 -18.39 1.17
N ARG A 528 10.96 -19.67 1.31
CA ARG A 528 9.66 -20.22 1.66
C ARG A 528 9.90 -21.09 2.89
N PRO A 529 9.77 -20.53 4.09
CA PRO A 529 9.97 -21.32 5.29
C PRO A 529 8.95 -22.46 5.34
N PRO A 530 9.31 -23.61 5.93
CA PRO A 530 8.30 -24.60 6.32
C PRO A 530 7.30 -23.98 7.30
N TYR A 531 6.15 -24.62 7.48
CA TYR A 531 5.20 -24.19 8.49
C TYR A 531 5.84 -24.28 9.88
N TYR A 532 5.72 -23.21 10.66
CA TYR A 532 6.33 -23.11 11.97
C TYR A 532 5.35 -22.53 12.97
N MET A 533 5.48 -22.95 14.22
CA MET A 533 4.81 -22.30 15.34
C MET A 533 5.63 -21.08 15.76
N GLY A 534 4.97 -19.93 15.83
CA GLY A 534 5.54 -18.72 16.40
C GLY A 534 5.88 -18.88 17.88
N ARG A 535 6.55 -17.88 18.45
CA ARG A 535 6.82 -17.81 19.91
C ARG A 535 5.53 -17.77 20.73
N ASP A 536 4.43 -17.30 20.14
CA ASP A 536 3.09 -17.28 20.71
C ASP A 536 2.00 -17.45 19.63
N TYR A 537 0.74 -17.46 20.07
CA TYR A 537 -0.42 -17.63 19.18
C TYR A 537 -0.53 -16.49 18.15
N LEU A 538 -0.35 -15.24 18.58
CA LEU A 538 -0.51 -14.07 17.71
C LEU A 538 0.58 -14.01 16.64
N GLU A 539 1.80 -14.42 16.98
CA GLU A 539 2.90 -14.59 16.03
C GLU A 539 2.60 -15.68 15.00
N THR A 540 2.07 -16.82 15.45
CA THR A 540 1.64 -17.92 14.58
C THR A 540 0.52 -17.46 13.65
N LEU A 541 -0.47 -16.73 14.17
CA LEU A 541 -1.58 -16.16 13.41
C LEU A 541 -1.08 -15.18 12.34
N MET A 542 -0.16 -14.28 12.69
CA MET A 542 0.44 -13.33 11.75
C MET A 542 1.31 -14.00 10.68
N ALA A 543 1.91 -15.17 10.95
CA ALA A 543 2.68 -15.94 9.99
C ALA A 543 1.80 -16.76 9.02
N SER A 544 0.51 -16.93 9.32
CA SER A 544 -0.41 -17.71 8.50
C SER A 544 -0.55 -17.13 7.09
N GLN A 545 -0.65 -18.02 6.10
CA GLN A 545 -0.97 -17.65 4.71
C GLN A 545 -2.46 -17.82 4.38
N ASN A 546 -3.29 -18.21 5.36
CA ASN A 546 -4.73 -18.33 5.17
C ASN A 546 -5.42 -16.98 5.36
N VAL A 547 -6.34 -16.66 4.46
CA VAL A 547 -7.13 -15.44 4.47
C VAL A 547 -8.00 -15.35 5.72
N ASP A 548 -8.56 -16.47 6.18
CA ASP A 548 -9.43 -16.48 7.37
C ASP A 548 -8.67 -16.01 8.62
N ASP A 549 -7.39 -16.34 8.72
CA ASP A 549 -6.54 -15.92 9.83
C ASP A 549 -6.23 -14.41 9.75
N TRP A 550 -6.09 -13.86 8.54
CA TRP A 550 -5.97 -12.41 8.35
C TRP A 550 -7.26 -11.67 8.67
N ILE A 551 -8.42 -12.27 8.36
CA ILE A 551 -9.72 -11.73 8.73
C ILE A 551 -9.81 -11.65 10.25
N LYS A 552 -9.45 -12.70 10.99
CA LYS A 552 -9.41 -12.69 12.46
C LYS A 552 -8.55 -11.56 13.01
N ILE A 553 -7.32 -11.37 12.50
CA ILE A 553 -6.45 -10.24 12.89
C ILE A 553 -7.17 -8.90 12.66
N SER A 554 -7.85 -8.76 11.52
CA SER A 554 -8.60 -7.54 11.22
C SER A 554 -9.79 -7.34 12.15
N GLU A 555 -10.43 -8.42 12.63
CA GLU A 555 -11.53 -8.34 13.59
C GLU A 555 -11.08 -7.89 14.97
N LEU A 556 -9.89 -8.30 15.41
CA LEU A 556 -9.28 -7.80 16.64
C LEU A 556 -9.03 -6.29 16.62
N LEU A 557 -8.85 -5.69 15.43
CA LEU A 557 -8.50 -4.27 15.26
C LEU A 557 -9.70 -3.40 14.88
N LEU A 558 -10.65 -3.94 14.12
CA LEU A 558 -11.75 -3.20 13.49
C LEU A 558 -13.13 -3.81 13.80
N GLY A 559 -13.21 -4.73 14.76
CA GLY A 559 -14.43 -5.45 15.12
C GLY A 559 -14.89 -6.47 14.06
N PRO A 560 -16.00 -7.18 14.31
CA PRO A 560 -16.41 -8.33 13.51
C PRO A 560 -16.73 -7.96 12.06
N VAL A 561 -16.49 -8.90 11.13
CA VAL A 561 -16.92 -8.75 9.73
C VAL A 561 -18.38 -9.15 9.53
N PRO A 562 -19.06 -8.68 8.47
CA PRO A 562 -20.36 -9.23 8.08
C PRO A 562 -20.30 -10.75 7.82
N THR A 563 -21.40 -11.47 8.08
CA THR A 563 -21.46 -12.94 7.98
C THR A 563 -21.10 -13.52 6.61
N ASN A 564 -21.25 -12.75 5.54
CA ASN A 564 -20.91 -13.12 4.16
C ASN A 564 -19.63 -12.42 3.65
N PHE A 565 -18.82 -11.87 4.55
CA PHE A 565 -17.58 -11.23 4.18
C PHE A 565 -16.61 -12.28 3.62
N THR A 566 -16.06 -11.97 2.45
CA THR A 566 -14.99 -12.75 1.84
C THR A 566 -13.90 -11.80 1.43
N PHE A 567 -12.64 -12.25 1.46
CA PHE A 567 -11.52 -11.48 0.96
C PHE A 567 -10.73 -12.33 -0.05
N LEU A 568 -10.36 -11.72 -1.16
CA LEU A 568 -9.47 -12.34 -2.14
C LEU A 568 -8.26 -11.43 -2.35
N PRO A 569 -7.06 -11.84 -1.94
CA PRO A 569 -5.86 -11.01 -2.04
C PRO A 569 -5.59 -10.62 -3.49
N LYS A 570 -5.20 -9.37 -3.73
CA LYS A 570 -4.85 -8.89 -5.09
C LYS A 570 -3.64 -9.63 -5.63
N HIS A 571 -2.72 -9.96 -4.74
CA HIS A 571 -1.52 -10.72 -5.03
C HIS A 571 -1.76 -12.20 -4.69
N ARG A 572 -2.62 -12.90 -5.45
CA ARG A 572 -2.34 -14.31 -5.72
C ARG A 572 -1.03 -14.32 -6.51
N ALA A 573 0.09 -14.28 -5.79
CA ALA A 573 1.38 -14.55 -6.36
C ALA A 573 1.37 -16.00 -6.81
N ASN A 574 0.77 -16.26 -7.98
CA ASN A 574 1.15 -17.36 -8.84
C ASN A 574 2.58 -17.04 -9.30
N SER A 575 3.54 -17.14 -8.38
CA SER A 575 4.95 -17.17 -8.74
C SER A 575 5.36 -18.56 -9.24
N TYR A 576 4.45 -19.53 -9.30
CA TYR A 576 4.56 -20.70 -10.16
C TYR A 576 3.17 -21.34 -10.36
N ARG A 577 2.91 -21.81 -11.57
CA ARG A 577 1.97 -22.88 -11.89
C ARG A 577 2.79 -23.95 -12.58
#